data_AF-A0A0F8Y7R2-F1
#
_entry.id   AF-A0A0F8Y7R2-F1
#
_cell.length_a   1.000
_cell.length_b   1.000
_cell.length_c   1.000
_cell.angle_alpha   90.00
_cell.angle_beta   90.00
_cell.angle_gamma   90.00
#
_symmetry.space_group_name_H-M   'P 1'
#
loop_
_entity.id
_entity.type
_entity.pdbx_description
1 polymer ?
#
loop_
_entity_poly.entity_id
_entity_poly.type
_entity_poly.pdbx_seq_one_letter_code
_entity_poly.pdbx_strand_id
1 'polypeptide(L)'
;MTVSINGVYSHNYIDGVLVKETLSAANETVARGHYAATTLSTVDGDLAVGNIKSGITMFGFAGSADVQDISDATAIEAEVLAPETFYAVSGGIRTGTMATRTLNPANETVNAGYYAATTLSAVDAQLAAANILSGVVIFGFTGVATVQDIADADAVLADVMNGKTFYSVTGGRKTGNLATVALAAGSNAYPAGYHAGNVGGLDAVDGDLVTANIKNGITIFNVAGNVDVRDVSDANALVGEVMAARTFYAVGGARKTGTLATVALAAAANA
;
A
#
# COMPACT_ATOMS: atom_id res chain seq x y z
N MET A 1 -86.20 60.25 9.34
CA MET A 1 -87.57 60.22 8.79
C MET A 1 -87.77 58.83 8.19
N THR A 2 -88.75 58.05 8.64
CA THR A 2 -88.90 56.64 8.20
C THR A 2 -89.46 56.57 6.78
N VAL A 3 -88.67 56.10 5.83
CA VAL A 3 -89.12 55.80 4.46
C VAL A 3 -89.38 54.30 4.35
N SER A 4 -90.65 53.93 4.14
CA SER A 4 -91.08 52.58 3.82
C SER A 4 -91.14 52.40 2.31
N ILE A 5 -90.43 51.40 1.79
CA ILE A 5 -90.66 50.88 0.44
C ILE A 5 -90.96 49.38 0.60
N ASN A 6 -92.19 48.98 0.24
CA ASN A 6 -92.65 47.59 0.13
C ASN A 6 -92.62 46.71 1.39
N GLY A 7 -92.90 47.26 2.58
CA GLY A 7 -93.34 46.46 3.74
C GLY A 7 -92.31 45.52 4.38
N VAL A 8 -91.05 45.54 3.92
CA VAL A 8 -89.95 44.82 4.57
C VAL A 8 -89.01 45.86 5.17
N TYR A 9 -89.07 46.00 6.49
CA TYR A 9 -88.18 46.85 7.27
C TYR A 9 -86.74 46.30 7.18
N SER A 10 -85.98 46.77 6.19
CA SER A 10 -84.53 46.66 6.27
C SER A 10 -84.07 47.69 7.30
N HIS A 11 -83.51 47.22 8.42
CA HIS A 11 -82.98 48.08 9.49
C HIS A 11 -81.83 48.98 9.03
N ASN A 12 -81.40 48.85 7.77
CA ASN A 12 -80.21 49.45 7.22
C ASN A 12 -80.52 50.54 6.18
N TYR A 13 -81.75 51.06 6.09
CA TYR A 13 -82.05 52.23 5.25
C TYR A 13 -82.43 53.41 6.15
N ILE A 14 -81.55 54.42 6.21
CA ILE A 14 -81.79 55.68 6.93
C ILE A 14 -81.86 56.80 5.89
N ASP A 15 -82.98 57.53 5.89
CA ASP A 15 -83.27 58.66 4.98
C ASP A 15 -83.07 58.34 3.48
N GLY A 16 -83.42 57.11 3.06
CA GLY A 16 -83.38 56.68 1.65
C GLY A 16 -82.02 56.17 1.16
N VAL A 17 -80.99 56.14 2.03
CA VAL A 17 -79.66 55.62 1.72
C VAL A 17 -79.46 54.29 2.43
N LEU A 18 -78.93 53.29 1.72
CA LEU A 18 -78.47 52.05 2.33
C LEU A 18 -77.27 52.35 3.22
N VAL A 19 -77.45 52.22 4.53
CA VAL A 19 -76.42 52.28 5.54
C VAL A 19 -75.65 50.97 5.52
N LYS A 20 -74.33 51.06 5.39
CA LYS A 20 -73.43 49.92 5.47
C LYS A 20 -72.87 49.86 6.88
N GLU A 21 -72.92 48.67 7.46
CA GLU A 21 -72.27 48.37 8.73
C GLU A 21 -70.79 48.05 8.52
N THR A 22 -69.98 48.21 9.57
CA THR A 22 -68.56 47.85 9.57
C THR A 22 -68.36 46.59 10.39
N LEU A 23 -67.67 45.61 9.81
CA LEU A 23 -67.23 44.44 10.57
C LEU A 23 -66.15 44.84 11.57
N SER A 24 -66.20 44.27 12.78
CA SER A 24 -65.31 44.61 13.88
C SER A 24 -64.86 43.34 14.60
N ALA A 25 -63.58 43.29 14.98
CA ALA A 25 -62.99 42.22 15.79
C ALA A 25 -63.64 42.08 17.17
N ALA A 26 -64.31 43.14 17.65
CA ALA A 26 -64.88 43.19 19.00
C ALA A 26 -66.25 42.50 19.13
N ASN A 27 -66.83 42.03 18.02
CA ASN A 27 -68.17 41.44 18.01
C ASN A 27 -68.08 39.94 17.71
N GLU A 28 -68.50 39.12 18.68
CA GLU A 28 -68.61 37.65 18.49
C GLU A 28 -69.74 37.25 17.53
N THR A 29 -70.71 38.15 17.32
CA THR A 29 -71.85 37.89 16.44
C THR A 29 -71.95 38.97 15.36
N VAL A 30 -72.17 38.53 14.13
CA VAL A 30 -72.45 39.40 12.99
C VAL A 30 -73.95 39.40 12.76
N ALA A 31 -74.60 40.54 13.01
CA ALA A 31 -76.03 40.71 12.75
C ALA A 31 -76.34 40.60 11.25
N ARG A 32 -77.58 40.26 10.90
CA ARG A 32 -77.99 40.29 9.48
C ARG A 32 -77.94 41.72 8.96
N GLY A 33 -77.16 41.98 7.91
CA GLY A 33 -77.07 43.32 7.32
C GLY A 33 -76.23 43.40 6.04
N HIS A 34 -76.05 44.63 5.56
CA HIS A 34 -75.18 44.97 4.45
C HIS A 34 -73.92 45.63 5.00
N TYR A 35 -72.74 45.12 4.63
CA TYR A 35 -71.46 45.55 5.18
C TYR A 35 -70.59 46.27 4.15
N ALA A 36 -69.73 47.17 4.62
CA ALA A 36 -68.69 47.75 3.79
C ALA A 36 -67.68 46.69 3.33
N ALA A 37 -67.10 46.86 2.14
CA ALA A 37 -66.01 46.00 1.70
C ALA A 37 -64.84 46.15 2.66
N THR A 38 -64.30 45.02 3.13
CA THR A 38 -63.20 44.98 4.07
C THR A 38 -62.27 43.80 3.76
N THR A 39 -61.06 43.85 4.30
CA THR A 39 -60.12 42.72 4.25
C THR A 39 -60.29 41.90 5.53
N LEU A 40 -60.72 40.65 5.43
CA LEU A 40 -61.07 39.86 6.62
C LEU A 40 -59.91 39.70 7.61
N SER A 41 -58.66 39.58 7.13
CA SER A 41 -57.48 39.52 8.00
C SER A 41 -57.17 40.83 8.76
N THR A 42 -57.83 41.93 8.42
CA THR A 42 -57.76 43.20 9.19
C THR A 42 -58.83 43.27 10.28
N VAL A 43 -59.86 42.43 10.17
CA VAL A 43 -60.95 42.31 11.15
C VAL A 43 -60.65 41.17 12.12
N ASP A 44 -60.06 40.08 11.64
CA ASP A 44 -59.68 38.92 12.46
C ASP A 44 -58.19 38.60 12.25
N GLY A 45 -57.40 38.78 13.31
CA GLY A 45 -55.96 38.53 13.31
C GLY A 45 -55.60 37.06 13.11
N ASP A 46 -56.51 36.13 13.41
CA ASP A 46 -56.28 34.69 13.24
C ASP A 46 -56.20 34.30 11.75
N LEU A 47 -56.71 35.14 10.85
CA LEU A 47 -56.61 34.97 9.40
C LEU A 47 -55.28 35.50 8.81
N ALA A 48 -54.33 35.94 9.63
CA ALA A 48 -53.00 36.28 9.15
C ALA A 48 -52.32 35.03 8.54
N VAL A 49 -51.59 35.21 7.42
CA VAL A 49 -50.94 34.12 6.68
C VAL A 49 -50.02 33.27 7.58
N GLY A 50 -49.35 33.89 8.56
CA GLY A 50 -48.49 33.22 9.54
C GLY A 50 -49.23 32.34 10.57
N ASN A 51 -50.56 32.38 10.62
CA ASN A 51 -51.38 31.53 11.49
C ASN A 51 -52.04 30.38 10.72
N ILE A 52 -51.97 30.40 9.39
CA ILE A 52 -52.60 29.42 8.50
C ILE A 52 -51.54 28.41 8.06
N LYS A 53 -51.80 27.13 8.31
CA LYS A 53 -50.91 26.02 7.95
C LYS A 53 -50.66 25.97 6.43
N SER A 54 -49.42 25.73 6.03
CA SER A 54 -49.00 25.53 4.65
C SER A 54 -49.90 24.54 3.92
N GLY A 55 -50.22 24.84 2.66
CA GLY A 55 -51.13 24.03 1.84
C GLY A 55 -52.63 24.19 2.16
N ILE A 56 -52.99 24.90 3.22
CA ILE A 56 -54.39 25.24 3.53
C ILE A 56 -54.71 26.63 2.97
N THR A 57 -55.90 26.78 2.39
CA THR A 57 -56.47 28.09 2.04
C THR A 57 -57.71 28.33 2.89
N MET A 58 -57.72 29.41 3.67
CA MET A 58 -58.85 29.78 4.53
C MET A 58 -59.36 31.14 4.09
N PHE A 59 -60.63 31.21 3.65
CA PHE A 59 -61.26 32.42 3.09
C PHE A 59 -60.45 33.12 1.97
N GLY A 60 -59.73 32.34 1.15
CA GLY A 60 -58.91 32.86 0.05
C GLY A 60 -57.50 33.29 0.44
N PHE A 61 -57.14 33.22 1.73
CA PHE A 61 -55.77 33.42 2.21
C PHE A 61 -55.05 32.07 2.23
N ALA A 62 -53.98 31.94 1.44
CA ALA A 62 -53.12 30.76 1.47
C ALA A 62 -52.23 30.77 2.71
N GLY A 63 -51.97 29.59 3.27
CA GLY A 63 -51.08 29.43 4.43
C GLY A 63 -49.62 29.73 4.16
N SER A 64 -48.89 30.03 5.24
CA SER A 64 -47.45 30.28 5.19
C SER A 64 -46.67 28.99 5.01
N ALA A 65 -45.61 29.02 4.20
CA ALA A 65 -44.66 27.92 4.08
C ALA A 65 -43.93 27.59 5.40
N ASP A 66 -43.90 28.54 6.34
CA ASP A 66 -43.25 28.41 7.64
C ASP A 66 -44.15 27.74 8.71
N VAL A 67 -45.43 27.53 8.43
CA VAL A 67 -46.39 26.91 9.36
C VAL A 67 -46.70 25.50 8.88
N GLN A 68 -45.93 24.53 9.34
CA GLN A 68 -46.03 23.15 8.86
C GLN A 68 -46.83 22.25 9.80
N ASP A 69 -47.41 21.17 9.25
CA ASP A 69 -47.85 20.05 10.07
C ASP A 69 -46.61 19.29 10.57
N ILE A 70 -46.58 19.00 11.88
CA ILE A 70 -45.49 18.24 12.49
C ILE A 70 -46.02 16.98 13.19
N SER A 71 -47.27 16.59 12.94
CA SER A 71 -47.92 15.45 13.61
C SER A 71 -47.30 14.09 13.27
N ASP A 72 -46.54 13.99 12.19
CA ASP A 72 -45.80 12.81 11.75
C ASP A 72 -44.30 12.86 12.10
N ALA A 73 -43.83 13.92 12.76
CA ALA A 73 -42.44 14.04 13.18
C ALA A 73 -42.11 12.99 14.27
N THR A 74 -41.10 12.15 14.02
CA THR A 74 -40.71 11.06 14.94
C THR A 74 -39.43 11.32 15.71
N ALA A 75 -38.67 12.36 15.36
CA ALA A 75 -37.39 12.64 16.00
C ALA A 75 -37.55 12.91 17.50
N ILE A 76 -36.66 12.32 18.30
CA ILE A 76 -36.55 12.62 19.74
C ILE A 76 -35.23 13.33 20.06
N GLU A 77 -35.13 13.92 21.25
CA GLU A 77 -33.93 14.65 21.69
C GLU A 77 -32.66 13.78 21.59
N ALA A 78 -32.74 12.48 21.91
CA ALA A 78 -31.61 11.57 21.88
C ALA A 78 -31.12 11.19 20.46
N GLU A 79 -31.85 11.55 19.41
CA GLU A 79 -31.52 11.27 18.00
C GLU A 79 -30.93 12.48 17.29
N VAL A 80 -31.05 13.68 17.89
CA VAL A 80 -30.56 14.93 17.33
C VAL A 80 -29.25 15.33 18.01
N LEU A 81 -28.24 15.72 17.22
CA LEU A 81 -26.91 16.08 17.71
C LEU A 81 -26.98 17.29 18.65
N ALA A 82 -26.30 17.25 19.79
CA ALA A 82 -26.17 18.43 20.65
C ALA A 82 -25.18 19.45 20.02
N PRO A 83 -25.47 20.76 19.99
CA PRO A 83 -26.63 21.46 20.55
C PRO A 83 -27.72 21.84 19.52
N GLU A 84 -27.85 21.10 18.42
CA GLU A 84 -28.80 21.41 17.34
C GLU A 84 -30.25 21.41 17.84
N THR A 85 -31.11 22.21 17.21
CA THR A 85 -32.53 22.34 17.59
C THR A 85 -33.46 21.77 16.52
N PHE A 86 -34.65 21.32 16.95
CA PHE A 86 -35.68 20.79 16.06
C PHE A 86 -37.09 21.03 16.62
N TYR A 87 -38.10 20.97 15.76
CA TYR A 87 -39.51 21.02 16.16
C TYR A 87 -40.03 19.60 16.44
N ALA A 88 -40.63 19.39 17.60
CA ALA A 88 -41.25 18.13 17.98
C ALA A 88 -42.78 18.25 18.07
N VAL A 89 -43.50 17.13 17.89
CA VAL A 89 -44.98 17.02 17.89
C VAL A 89 -45.63 17.73 19.08
N SER A 90 -44.95 17.81 20.23
CA SER A 90 -45.43 18.53 21.42
C SER A 90 -45.43 20.06 21.29
N GLY A 91 -45.25 20.61 20.09
CA GLY A 91 -45.49 22.03 19.79
C GLY A 91 -44.39 23.00 20.24
N GLY A 92 -43.14 22.55 20.38
CA GLY A 92 -42.04 23.39 20.83
C GLY A 92 -40.71 23.08 20.16
N ILE A 93 -39.81 24.07 20.20
CA ILE A 93 -38.39 23.88 19.84
C ILE A 93 -37.73 23.06 20.96
N ARG A 94 -37.07 21.98 20.58
CA ARG A 94 -36.27 21.14 21.47
C ARG A 94 -34.81 21.18 21.05
N THR A 95 -33.93 20.84 21.97
CA THR A 95 -32.49 20.74 21.73
C THR A 95 -32.09 19.26 21.73
N GLY A 96 -31.29 18.87 20.75
CA GLY A 96 -30.70 17.54 20.67
C GLY A 96 -29.77 17.24 21.85
N THR A 97 -29.76 15.98 22.26
CA THR A 97 -28.93 15.46 23.36
C THR A 97 -27.98 14.36 22.88
N MET A 98 -28.02 13.97 21.60
CA MET A 98 -27.07 13.00 21.05
C MET A 98 -25.65 13.57 21.15
N ALA A 99 -24.79 12.86 21.89
CA ALA A 99 -23.40 13.24 22.04
C ALA A 99 -22.55 12.73 20.86
N THR A 100 -21.48 13.46 20.55
CA THR A 100 -20.42 12.94 19.68
C THR A 100 -19.67 11.83 20.39
N ARG A 101 -19.49 10.70 19.70
CA ARG A 101 -18.72 9.56 20.17
C ARG A 101 -17.31 9.59 19.58
N THR A 102 -16.36 9.05 20.34
CA THR A 102 -14.97 8.88 19.89
C THR A 102 -14.69 7.39 19.75
N LEU A 103 -14.00 7.01 18.67
CA LEU A 103 -13.47 5.65 18.54
C LEU A 103 -12.32 5.45 19.53
N ASN A 104 -12.26 4.28 20.15
CA ASN A 104 -11.22 3.92 21.12
C ASN A 104 -10.61 2.57 20.72
N PRO A 105 -9.28 2.47 20.50
CA PRO A 105 -8.62 1.21 20.16
C PRO A 105 -8.77 0.11 21.24
N ALA A 106 -9.10 0.48 22.47
CA ALA A 106 -9.32 -0.49 23.55
C ALA A 106 -10.71 -1.16 23.48
N ASN A 107 -11.61 -0.67 22.63
CA ASN A 107 -12.96 -1.22 22.51
C ASN A 107 -13.03 -2.21 21.35
N GLU A 108 -13.49 -3.44 21.63
CA GLU A 108 -13.76 -4.44 20.60
C GLU A 108 -15.06 -4.16 19.82
N THR A 109 -15.94 -3.32 20.36
CA THR A 109 -17.25 -3.01 19.78
C THR A 109 -17.43 -1.52 19.53
N VAL A 110 -18.08 -1.20 18.42
CA VAL A 110 -18.51 0.16 18.06
C VAL A 110 -20.01 0.25 18.29
N ASN A 111 -20.41 0.97 19.33
CA ASN A 111 -21.82 1.21 19.62
C ASN A 111 -22.42 2.18 18.59
N ALA A 112 -23.73 2.07 18.35
CA ALA A 112 -24.43 3.00 17.48
C ALA A 112 -24.33 4.46 17.98
N GLY A 113 -24.32 5.41 17.03
CA GLY A 113 -24.33 6.85 17.31
C GLY A 113 -23.53 7.64 16.27
N TYR A 114 -23.37 8.94 16.54
CA TYR A 114 -22.60 9.85 15.70
C TYR A 114 -21.12 9.87 16.07
N TYR A 115 -20.25 9.74 15.06
CA TYR A 115 -18.80 9.83 15.18
C TYR A 115 -18.28 10.94 14.27
N ALA A 116 -17.50 11.86 14.84
CA ALA A 116 -16.85 12.90 14.06
C ALA A 116 -15.79 12.30 13.12
N ALA A 117 -15.46 13.02 12.04
CA ALA A 117 -14.40 12.63 11.13
C ALA A 117 -13.08 12.39 11.88
N THR A 118 -12.44 11.27 11.61
CA THR A 118 -11.18 10.87 12.25
C THR A 118 -10.30 10.10 11.28
N THR A 119 -9.02 9.90 11.65
CA THR A 119 -8.07 9.09 10.91
C THR A 119 -7.95 7.72 11.58
N LEU A 120 -8.30 6.64 10.87
CA LEU A 120 -8.30 5.29 11.47
C LEU A 120 -6.93 4.83 11.97
N SER A 121 -5.83 5.20 11.32
CA SER A 121 -4.48 4.89 11.80
C SER A 121 -4.05 5.67 13.05
N ALA A 122 -4.78 6.72 13.41
CA ALA A 122 -4.62 7.41 14.69
C ALA A 122 -5.43 6.74 15.81
N VAL A 123 -6.49 6.02 15.45
CA VAL A 123 -7.26 5.19 16.38
C VAL A 123 -6.51 3.88 16.62
N ASP A 124 -6.14 3.16 15.57
CA ASP A 124 -5.40 1.89 15.64
C ASP A 124 -4.05 2.00 14.93
N ALA A 125 -2.98 1.98 15.72
CA ALA A 125 -1.60 2.07 15.23
C ALA A 125 -1.22 0.87 14.33
N GLN A 126 -1.91 -0.26 14.40
CA GLN A 126 -1.66 -1.42 13.53
C GLN A 126 -2.09 -1.15 12.08
N LEU A 127 -2.92 -0.14 11.83
CA LEU A 127 -3.25 0.31 10.47
C LEU A 127 -2.17 1.20 9.85
N ALA A 128 -1.08 1.51 10.56
CA ALA A 128 0.06 2.18 9.95
C ALA A 128 0.65 1.32 8.82
N ALA A 129 1.00 1.94 7.70
CA ALA A 129 1.51 1.24 6.52
C ALA A 129 2.76 0.37 6.80
N ALA A 130 3.55 0.72 7.82
CA ALA A 130 4.71 -0.03 8.28
C ALA A 130 4.38 -1.35 9.02
N ASN A 131 3.11 -1.59 9.33
CA ASN A 131 2.61 -2.80 9.98
C ASN A 131 1.80 -3.69 9.03
N ILE A 132 1.57 -3.23 7.78
CA ILE A 132 0.78 -3.93 6.76
C ILE A 132 1.73 -4.52 5.72
N LEU A 133 1.50 -5.77 5.35
CA LEU A 133 2.26 -6.49 4.32
C LEU A 133 2.25 -5.73 2.98
N SER A 134 3.39 -5.66 2.30
CA SER A 134 3.50 -5.02 0.98
C SER A 134 2.48 -5.57 -0.01
N GLY A 135 1.85 -4.67 -0.77
CA GLY A 135 0.81 -5.03 -1.73
C GLY A 135 -0.56 -5.35 -1.13
N VAL A 136 -0.68 -5.45 0.20
CA VAL A 136 -1.95 -5.61 0.90
C VAL A 136 -2.56 -4.25 1.21
N VAL A 137 -3.88 -4.14 1.05
CA VAL A 137 -4.67 -2.94 1.39
C VAL A 137 -5.69 -3.28 2.47
N ILE A 138 -5.64 -2.55 3.59
CA ILE A 138 -6.59 -2.68 4.71
C ILE A 138 -7.21 -1.29 4.94
N PHE A 139 -8.52 -1.15 4.77
CA PHE A 139 -9.24 0.13 4.90
C PHE A 139 -8.62 1.30 4.10
N GLY A 140 -8.04 1.02 2.92
CA GLY A 140 -7.38 2.02 2.08
C GLY A 140 -5.92 2.32 2.44
N PHE A 141 -5.41 1.79 3.55
CA PHE A 141 -3.98 1.84 3.89
C PHE A 141 -3.25 0.73 3.14
N THR A 142 -2.24 1.10 2.35
CA THR A 142 -1.42 0.15 1.57
C THR A 142 -0.12 -0.13 2.30
N GLY A 143 0.26 -1.41 2.40
CA GLY A 143 1.52 -1.82 3.02
C GLY A 143 2.77 -1.35 2.27
N VAL A 144 3.83 -1.06 3.01
CA VAL A 144 5.11 -0.59 2.45
C VAL A 144 5.99 -1.73 1.95
N ALA A 145 6.86 -1.46 0.97
CA ALA A 145 7.77 -2.46 0.38
C ALA A 145 8.79 -3.07 1.37
N THR A 146 8.97 -2.49 2.56
CA THR A 146 9.88 -3.00 3.58
C THR A 146 9.25 -4.07 4.48
N VAL A 147 7.93 -4.28 4.42
CA VAL A 147 7.22 -5.34 5.14
C VAL A 147 6.87 -6.40 4.11
N GLN A 148 7.62 -7.48 4.07
CA GLN A 148 7.48 -8.53 3.06
C GLN A 148 7.00 -9.83 3.68
N ASP A 149 6.31 -10.62 2.86
CA ASP A 149 5.99 -11.99 3.19
C ASP A 149 7.28 -12.79 3.00
N ILE A 150 7.60 -13.58 4.00
CA ILE A 150 8.77 -14.46 4.00
C ILE A 150 8.36 -15.92 4.20
N ALA A 151 7.08 -16.25 3.99
CA ALA A 151 6.54 -17.59 4.20
C ALA A 151 7.21 -18.67 3.34
N ASP A 152 7.79 -18.29 2.19
CA ASP A 152 8.53 -19.15 1.28
C ASP A 152 10.06 -19.12 1.50
N ALA A 153 10.55 -18.37 2.50
CA ALA A 153 11.97 -18.31 2.82
C ALA A 153 12.46 -19.65 3.40
N ASP A 154 13.42 -20.29 2.72
CA ASP A 154 13.91 -21.64 3.01
C ASP A 154 15.35 -21.70 3.55
N ALA A 155 16.07 -20.57 3.54
CA ALA A 155 17.44 -20.51 4.04
C ALA A 155 17.56 -20.98 5.50
N VAL A 156 18.53 -21.88 5.76
CA VAL A 156 18.90 -22.32 7.11
C VAL A 156 20.20 -21.66 7.58
N LEU A 157 20.54 -21.84 8.87
CA LEU A 157 21.78 -21.29 9.44
C LEU A 157 23.03 -21.69 8.62
N ALA A 158 23.04 -22.93 8.12
CA ALA A 158 24.15 -23.51 7.37
C ALA A 158 24.24 -23.00 5.91
N ASP A 159 23.25 -22.26 5.41
CA ASP A 159 23.29 -21.70 4.05
C ASP A 159 23.87 -20.28 4.05
N VAL A 160 23.82 -19.60 5.19
CA VAL A 160 24.21 -18.20 5.33
C VAL A 160 25.60 -18.09 5.95
N MET A 161 26.47 -17.31 5.30
CA MET A 161 27.85 -17.07 5.74
C MET A 161 27.92 -16.67 7.21
N ASN A 162 28.89 -17.25 7.94
CA ASN A 162 29.11 -16.93 9.35
C ASN A 162 29.21 -15.41 9.60
N GLY A 163 28.43 -14.91 10.56
CA GLY A 163 28.37 -13.49 10.92
C GLY A 163 27.46 -12.61 10.04
N LYS A 164 26.87 -13.16 8.96
CA LYS A 164 25.80 -12.47 8.22
C LYS A 164 24.43 -12.80 8.82
N THR A 165 23.51 -11.84 8.80
CA THR A 165 22.16 -12.02 9.37
C THR A 165 21.10 -12.21 8.30
N PHE A 166 20.06 -12.98 8.62
CA PHE A 166 18.90 -13.21 7.78
C PHE A 166 17.62 -13.35 8.61
N TYR A 167 16.46 -13.24 7.97
CA TYR A 167 15.16 -13.55 8.56
C TYR A 167 14.66 -14.89 7.98
N SER A 168 13.90 -15.65 8.76
CA SER A 168 13.27 -16.90 8.32
C SER A 168 11.84 -16.96 8.82
N VAL A 169 11.01 -17.82 8.22
CA VAL A 169 9.59 -18.03 8.58
C VAL A 169 9.36 -18.15 10.09
N THR A 170 10.27 -18.83 10.80
CA THR A 170 10.18 -19.02 12.25
C THR A 170 11.22 -18.22 13.01
N GLY A 171 10.75 -17.40 13.95
CA GLY A 171 11.58 -16.67 14.89
C GLY A 171 12.05 -15.30 14.38
N GLY A 172 12.85 -14.63 15.20
CA GLY A 172 13.43 -13.33 14.86
C GLY A 172 14.61 -13.43 13.91
N ARG A 173 15.36 -12.33 13.81
CA ARG A 173 16.61 -12.24 13.05
C ARG A 173 17.60 -13.33 13.51
N LYS A 174 18.14 -14.10 12.56
CA LYS A 174 19.14 -15.15 12.76
C LYS A 174 20.49 -14.72 12.21
N THR A 175 21.56 -15.36 12.68
CA THR A 175 22.92 -15.19 12.18
C THR A 175 23.38 -16.50 11.57
N GLY A 176 23.85 -16.48 10.32
CA GLY A 176 24.36 -17.66 9.63
C GLY A 176 25.57 -18.28 10.34
N ASN A 177 25.79 -19.57 10.11
CA ASN A 177 26.90 -20.35 10.65
C ASN A 177 27.63 -21.17 9.60
N LEU A 178 27.42 -20.89 8.30
CA LEU A 178 28.17 -21.54 7.23
C LEU A 178 29.67 -21.31 7.43
N ALA A 179 30.37 -22.40 7.74
CA ALA A 179 31.80 -22.39 7.99
C ALA A 179 32.57 -22.18 6.68
N THR A 180 33.69 -21.46 6.77
CA THR A 180 34.68 -21.46 5.69
C THR A 180 35.45 -22.78 5.74
N VAL A 181 35.48 -23.48 4.62
CA VAL A 181 36.23 -24.71 4.44
C VAL A 181 37.51 -24.38 3.69
N ALA A 182 38.65 -24.87 4.18
CA ALA A 182 39.93 -24.73 3.51
C ALA A 182 40.15 -25.90 2.54
N LEU A 183 40.70 -25.62 1.37
CA LEU A 183 41.29 -26.65 0.50
C LEU A 183 42.71 -26.93 0.98
N ALA A 184 43.00 -28.19 1.28
CA ALA A 184 44.35 -28.62 1.64
C ALA A 184 45.17 -28.90 0.36
N ALA A 185 46.42 -28.44 0.34
CA ALA A 185 47.28 -28.65 -0.82
C ALA A 185 47.53 -30.15 -1.08
N GLY A 186 47.41 -30.57 -2.34
CA GLY A 186 47.59 -31.98 -2.74
C GLY A 186 46.48 -32.94 -2.27
N SER A 187 45.38 -32.44 -1.69
CA SER A 187 44.23 -33.27 -1.33
C SER A 187 43.38 -33.59 -2.55
N ASN A 188 43.10 -34.87 -2.79
CA ASN A 188 42.13 -35.30 -3.80
C ASN A 188 40.67 -35.26 -3.28
N ALA A 189 40.46 -34.91 -2.00
CA ALA A 189 39.14 -34.74 -1.41
C ALA A 189 38.66 -33.30 -1.57
N TYR A 190 37.45 -33.13 -2.10
CA TYR A 190 36.77 -31.83 -2.24
C TYR A 190 35.53 -31.78 -1.34
N PRO A 191 35.65 -31.27 -0.09
CA PRO A 191 34.51 -31.17 0.80
C PRO A 191 33.51 -30.12 0.33
N ALA A 192 32.21 -30.41 0.49
CA ALA A 192 31.16 -29.45 0.29
C ALA A 192 31.26 -28.30 1.32
N GLY A 193 31.00 -27.07 0.88
CA GLY A 193 31.02 -25.88 1.75
C GLY A 193 31.48 -24.63 1.02
N TYR A 194 31.61 -23.53 1.77
CA TYR A 194 32.10 -22.26 1.26
C TYR A 194 33.63 -22.21 1.30
N HIS A 195 34.25 -21.97 0.15
CA HIS A 195 35.71 -21.83 0.01
C HIS A 195 36.04 -20.36 -0.30
N ALA A 196 36.70 -19.66 0.63
CA ALA A 196 36.94 -18.21 0.52
C ALA A 196 37.99 -17.80 -0.52
N GLY A 197 38.54 -18.76 -1.27
CA GLY A 197 39.73 -18.59 -2.11
C GLY A 197 41.01 -18.51 -1.27
N ASN A 198 42.13 -18.92 -1.87
CA ASN A 198 43.45 -18.75 -1.26
C ASN A 198 44.08 -17.45 -1.81
N VAL A 199 44.66 -16.62 -0.93
CA VAL A 199 45.40 -15.40 -1.32
C VAL A 199 46.55 -15.73 -2.27
N GLY A 200 47.11 -16.94 -2.16
CA GLY A 200 48.19 -17.42 -3.00
C GLY A 200 47.78 -18.00 -4.36
N GLY A 201 46.50 -18.01 -4.75
CA GLY A 201 46.07 -18.58 -6.03
C GLY A 201 45.86 -20.09 -6.03
N LEU A 202 45.66 -20.67 -7.22
CA LEU A 202 45.44 -22.12 -7.41
C LEU A 202 46.73 -22.94 -7.29
N ASP A 203 47.88 -22.35 -7.63
CA ASP A 203 49.22 -22.92 -7.46
C ASP A 203 49.59 -23.14 -5.99
N ALA A 204 49.03 -22.34 -5.08
CA ALA A 204 49.15 -22.58 -3.64
C ALA A 204 48.33 -23.79 -3.15
N VAL A 205 47.37 -24.27 -3.94
CA VAL A 205 46.54 -25.45 -3.64
C VAL A 205 47.05 -26.68 -4.38
N ASP A 206 47.53 -26.50 -5.62
CA ASP A 206 48.14 -27.55 -6.42
C ASP A 206 49.52 -27.10 -6.90
N GLY A 207 50.56 -27.61 -6.25
CA GLY A 207 51.94 -27.28 -6.60
C GLY A 207 52.36 -27.78 -7.98
N ASP A 208 51.59 -28.70 -8.59
CA ASP A 208 51.83 -29.14 -9.96
C ASP A 208 51.31 -28.14 -10.99
N LEU A 209 50.47 -27.18 -10.59
CA LEU A 209 49.98 -26.09 -11.44
C LEU A 209 51.01 -24.97 -11.59
N VAL A 210 52.19 -25.34 -12.09
CA VAL A 210 53.30 -24.43 -12.37
C VAL A 210 53.77 -24.59 -13.81
N THR A 211 54.27 -23.51 -14.40
CA THR A 211 54.69 -23.47 -15.81
C THR A 211 55.69 -24.58 -16.16
N ALA A 212 56.59 -24.95 -15.26
CA ALA A 212 57.58 -26.02 -15.47
C ALA A 212 56.99 -27.44 -15.61
N ASN A 213 55.73 -27.66 -15.22
CA ASN A 213 55.05 -28.96 -15.32
C ASN A 213 54.06 -29.02 -16.49
N ILE A 214 53.80 -27.90 -17.16
CA ILE A 214 52.80 -27.79 -18.23
C ILE A 214 53.51 -27.77 -19.59
N LYS A 215 53.11 -28.68 -20.48
CA LYS A 215 53.67 -28.78 -21.85
C LYS A 215 53.53 -27.47 -22.62
N ASN A 216 54.55 -27.11 -23.41
CA ASN A 216 54.51 -25.95 -24.31
C ASN A 216 53.27 -25.98 -25.21
N GLY A 217 52.63 -24.82 -25.40
CA GLY A 217 51.40 -24.67 -26.18
C GLY A 217 50.12 -25.08 -25.45
N ILE A 218 50.21 -25.64 -24.23
CA ILE A 218 49.06 -25.94 -23.38
C ILE A 218 48.92 -24.85 -22.31
N THR A 219 47.69 -24.54 -21.94
CA THR A 219 47.36 -23.64 -20.83
C THR A 219 46.35 -24.32 -19.93
N ILE A 220 46.65 -24.38 -18.62
CA ILE A 220 45.76 -24.95 -17.60
C ILE A 220 45.49 -23.85 -16.57
N PHE A 221 44.21 -23.52 -16.35
CA PHE A 221 43.80 -22.43 -15.45
C PHE A 221 44.57 -21.12 -15.66
N ASN A 222 44.77 -20.72 -16.92
CA ASN A 222 45.56 -19.53 -17.33
C ASN A 222 47.07 -19.57 -17.00
N VAL A 223 47.61 -20.69 -16.51
CA VAL A 223 49.05 -20.92 -16.42
C VAL A 223 49.53 -21.50 -17.74
N ALA A 224 50.31 -20.71 -18.50
CA ALA A 224 50.90 -21.13 -19.76
C ALA A 224 52.05 -22.13 -19.54
N GLY A 225 52.17 -23.10 -20.45
CA GLY A 225 53.25 -24.10 -20.43
C GLY A 225 54.63 -23.54 -20.76
N ASN A 226 55.66 -24.21 -20.24
CA ASN A 226 57.05 -23.82 -20.46
C ASN A 226 57.53 -24.30 -21.83
N VAL A 227 58.24 -23.43 -22.55
CA VAL A 227 58.85 -23.73 -23.87
C VAL A 227 59.78 -24.95 -23.86
N ASP A 228 60.37 -25.26 -22.70
CA ASP A 228 61.31 -26.36 -22.48
C ASP A 228 60.61 -27.71 -22.14
N VAL A 229 59.31 -27.68 -21.82
CA VAL A 229 58.52 -28.90 -21.56
C VAL A 229 57.87 -29.34 -22.86
N ARG A 230 58.48 -30.31 -23.53
CA ARG A 230 58.11 -30.73 -24.90
C ARG A 230 57.63 -32.17 -24.94
N ASP A 231 56.70 -32.44 -25.85
CA ASP A 231 56.42 -33.82 -26.25
C ASP A 231 57.57 -34.30 -27.16
N VAL A 232 58.08 -35.51 -26.88
CA VAL A 232 59.15 -36.15 -27.66
C VAL A 232 58.71 -37.51 -28.19
N SER A 233 57.41 -37.78 -28.21
CA SER A 233 56.84 -39.02 -28.74
C SER A 233 57.07 -39.19 -30.25
N ASP A 234 57.33 -38.11 -30.98
CA ASP A 234 57.66 -38.08 -32.41
C ASP A 234 59.17 -38.08 -32.72
N ALA A 235 60.04 -38.00 -31.70
CA ALA A 235 61.49 -37.97 -31.88
C ALA A 235 62.03 -39.33 -32.37
N ASN A 236 62.57 -39.40 -33.58
CA ASN A 236 62.99 -40.66 -34.22
C ASN A 236 64.51 -40.88 -34.32
N ALA A 237 65.34 -39.97 -33.80
CA ALA A 237 66.80 -40.07 -33.87
C ALA A 237 67.34 -41.25 -33.02
N LEU A 238 68.24 -42.05 -33.61
CA LEU A 238 68.95 -43.14 -32.96
C LEU A 238 70.33 -42.68 -32.42
N VAL A 239 70.86 -43.39 -31.42
CA VAL A 239 72.17 -43.07 -30.82
C VAL A 239 73.31 -43.11 -31.85
N GLY A 240 73.22 -44.01 -32.83
CA GLY A 240 74.18 -44.12 -33.93
C GLY A 240 74.07 -43.02 -34.99
N GLU A 241 73.04 -42.17 -34.94
CA GLU A 241 72.81 -41.08 -35.92
C GLU A 241 73.27 -39.72 -35.38
N VAL A 242 73.52 -39.61 -34.08
CA VAL A 242 73.96 -38.38 -33.43
C VAL A 242 75.47 -38.43 -33.17
N MET A 243 76.17 -37.34 -33.48
CA MET A 243 77.62 -37.21 -33.30
C MET A 243 78.07 -37.57 -31.90
N ALA A 244 79.23 -38.24 -31.81
CA ALA A 244 79.86 -38.60 -30.54
C ALA A 244 79.93 -37.41 -29.58
N ALA A 245 79.67 -37.67 -28.30
CA ALA A 245 79.63 -36.69 -27.21
C ALA A 245 78.51 -35.61 -27.27
N ARG A 246 77.67 -35.58 -28.31
CA ARG A 246 76.47 -34.72 -28.32
C ARG A 246 75.30 -35.41 -27.63
N THR A 247 74.55 -34.66 -26.84
CA THR A 247 73.35 -35.17 -26.15
C THR A 247 72.08 -34.80 -26.88
N PHE A 248 71.09 -35.68 -26.83
CA PHE A 248 69.74 -35.47 -27.35
C PHE A 248 68.72 -36.16 -26.45
N TYR A 249 67.44 -35.80 -26.61
CA TYR A 249 66.32 -36.48 -25.97
C TYR A 249 65.56 -37.27 -27.02
N ALA A 250 65.11 -38.48 -26.67
CA ALA A 250 64.36 -39.38 -27.56
C ALA A 250 63.05 -39.82 -26.90
N VAL A 251 62.25 -40.64 -27.60
CA VAL A 251 61.04 -41.27 -27.05
C VAL A 251 61.33 -41.86 -25.66
N GLY A 252 60.43 -41.57 -24.70
CA GLY A 252 60.57 -41.93 -23.29
C GLY A 252 61.27 -40.87 -22.44
N GLY A 253 61.69 -39.73 -23.01
CA GLY A 253 62.18 -38.56 -22.27
C GLY A 253 63.61 -38.67 -21.73
N ALA A 254 64.30 -39.78 -21.98
CA ALA A 254 65.67 -39.99 -21.49
C ALA A 254 66.69 -39.18 -22.29
N ARG A 255 67.63 -38.54 -21.58
CA ARG A 255 68.82 -37.92 -22.18
C ARG A 255 69.76 -39.02 -22.68
N LYS A 256 70.09 -39.02 -23.97
CA LYS A 256 71.00 -39.95 -24.63
C LYS A 256 72.22 -39.21 -25.18
N THR A 257 73.33 -39.92 -25.36
CA THR A 257 74.58 -39.40 -25.96
C THR A 257 74.85 -40.13 -27.27
N GLY A 258 75.12 -39.40 -28.35
CA GLY A 258 75.41 -39.96 -29.66
C GLY A 258 76.71 -40.77 -29.72
N THR A 259 76.80 -41.70 -30.67
CA THR A 259 77.98 -42.55 -30.92
C THR A 259 78.49 -42.47 -32.36
N LEU A 260 77.93 -41.58 -33.20
CA LEU A 260 78.40 -41.43 -34.57
C LEU A 260 79.82 -40.84 -34.58
N ALA A 261 80.79 -41.63 -35.05
CA ALA A 261 82.19 -41.22 -35.10
C ALA A 261 82.45 -40.31 -36.31
N THR A 262 83.26 -39.26 -36.12
CA THR A 262 83.78 -38.47 -37.24
C THR A 262 84.95 -39.22 -37.89
N VAL A 263 84.81 -39.58 -39.16
CA VAL A 263 85.94 -40.08 -39.94
C VAL A 263 86.67 -38.88 -40.53
N ALA A 264 87.96 -38.70 -40.18
CA ALA A 264 88.78 -37.68 -40.82
C ALA A 264 88.92 -38.04 -42.31
N LEU A 265 88.50 -37.13 -43.20
CA LEU A 265 88.76 -37.29 -44.62
C LEU A 265 90.27 -37.10 -44.83
N ALA A 266 91.01 -38.19 -44.97
CA ALA A 266 92.37 -38.11 -45.46
C ALA A 266 92.29 -37.52 -46.87
N ALA A 267 92.78 -36.30 -47.06
CA ALA A 267 92.87 -35.70 -48.39
C ALA A 267 93.62 -36.70 -49.28
N ALA A 268 92.92 -37.25 -50.29
CA ALA A 268 93.58 -37.97 -51.35
C ALA A 268 94.53 -36.96 -52.01
N ALA A 269 95.82 -37.10 -51.76
CA ALA A 269 96.84 -36.39 -52.50
C ALA A 269 96.67 -36.79 -53.98
N ASN A 270 96.05 -35.91 -54.76
CA ASN A 270 96.00 -36.06 -56.20
C ASN A 270 97.36 -35.64 -56.75
N ALA A 271 98.07 -36.66 -57.25
CA ALA A 271 99.26 -36.64 -58.11
C ALA A 271 100.54 -36.01 -57.54
#